data_AF-A0A925NYM5-F1
#
_entry.id   AF-A0A925NYM5-F1
#
_cell.length_a   1.000
_cell.length_b   1.000
_cell.length_c   1.000
_cell.angle_alpha   90.00
_cell.angle_beta   90.00
_cell.angle_gamma   90.00
#
_symmetry.space_group_name_H-M   'P 1'
#
loop_
_entity.id
_entity.type
_entity.pdbx_description
1 polymer ?
#
loop_
_entity_poly.entity_id
_entity_poly.type
_entity_poly.pdbx_seq_one_letter_code
_entity_poly.pdbx_strand_id
1 'polypeptide(L)' 'MQKIRNIAIIAHVDHGKTTLVDKMIYYCNIMKDHEKKQELILDNNDLERERGITILAKNVSVIYNDIKI' A
#
# COMPACT_ATOMS: atom_id res chain seq x y z
N MET A 1 10.06 -4.13 22.98
CA MET A 1 10.34 -3.38 21.73
C MET A 1 9.32 -3.81 20.68
N GLN A 2 8.63 -2.86 20.06
CA GLN A 2 7.82 -3.14 18.88
C GLN A 2 8.77 -3.56 17.74
N LYS A 3 8.51 -4.70 17.09
CA LYS A 3 9.32 -5.15 15.95
C LYS A 3 8.91 -4.29 14.74
N ILE A 4 9.79 -3.40 14.29
CA ILE A 4 9.53 -2.48 13.16
C ILE A 4 10.48 -2.82 12.00
N ARG A 5 9.98 -2.80 10.76
CA ARG A 5 10.76 -2.97 9.53
C ARG A 5 10.40 -1.92 8.50
N ASN A 6 11.25 -0.92 8.33
CA ASN A 6 11.06 0.07 7.27
C ASN A 6 11.50 -0.51 5.92
N ILE A 7 10.63 -0.44 4.92
CA ILE A 7 10.90 -0.91 3.55
C ILE A 7 10.62 0.21 2.53
N ALA A 8 11.37 0.21 1.43
CA ALA A 8 11.12 1.08 0.28
C ALA A 8 10.91 0.22 -0.95
N ILE A 9 9.84 0.49 -1.70
CA ILE A 9 9.50 -0.23 -2.94
C ILE A 9 9.86 0.67 -4.13
N ILE A 10 10.84 0.22 -4.92
CA ILE A 10 11.31 0.93 -6.11
C ILE A 10 11.12 -0.01 -7.30
N ALA A 11 10.54 0.52 -8.38
CA ALA A 11 10.34 -0.21 -9.63
C ALA A 11 10.16 0.77 -10.79
N HIS A 12 10.18 0.27 -12.01
CA HIS A 12 9.94 1.06 -13.21
C HIS A 12 8.44 1.38 -13.43
N VAL A 13 8.13 2.25 -14.40
CA VAL A 13 6.74 2.56 -14.80
C VAL A 13 6.02 1.26 -15.19
N ASP A 14 4.74 1.14 -14.85
CA ASP A 14 3.88 -0.02 -15.10
C ASP A 14 4.32 -1.37 -14.50
N HIS A 15 5.27 -1.39 -13.57
CA HIS A 15 5.70 -2.62 -12.89
C HIS A 15 4.82 -2.99 -11.66
N GLY A 16 3.61 -2.43 -11.55
CA GLY A 16 2.65 -2.83 -10.51
C GLY A 16 3.04 -2.48 -9.07
N LYS A 17 3.84 -1.43 -8.83
CA LYS A 17 4.18 -0.98 -7.45
C LYS A 17 2.93 -0.73 -6.61
N THR A 18 1.99 0.03 -7.15
CA THR A 18 0.73 0.37 -6.48
C THR A 18 -0.08 -0.88 -6.19
N THR A 19 -0.17 -1.79 -7.17
CA THR A 19 -0.82 -3.08 -7.01
C THR A 19 -0.20 -3.92 -5.89
N LEU A 20 1.13 -3.94 -5.77
CA LEU A 20 1.83 -4.66 -4.70
C LEU A 20 1.47 -4.07 -3.33
N VAL A 21 1.54 -2.75 -3.18
CA VAL A 21 1.23 -2.09 -1.91
C VAL A 21 -0.23 -2.30 -1.51
N ASP A 22 -1.16 -2.17 -2.47
CA ASP A 22 -2.59 -2.44 -2.23
C ASP A 22 -2.82 -3.87 -1.76
N LYS A 23 -2.14 -4.86 -2.37
CA LYS A 23 -2.23 -6.26 -1.93
C LYS A 23 -1.60 -6.49 -0.56
N MET A 24 -0.52 -5.78 -0.21
CA MET A 24 0.04 -5.83 1.15
C MET A 24 -0.94 -5.30 2.19
N ILE A 25 -1.58 -4.14 1.92
CA ILE A 25 -2.62 -3.58 2.79
C ILE A 25 -3.80 -4.54 2.91
N TYR A 26 -4.29 -5.05 1.78
CA TYR A 26 -5.40 -6.00 1.73
C TYR A 26 -5.12 -7.24 2.57
N TYR A 27 -3.97 -7.90 2.37
CA TYR A 27 -3.59 -9.10 3.11
C TYR A 27 -3.49 -8.83 4.62
N CYS A 28 -2.89 -7.70 5.01
CA CYS A 28 -2.73 -7.35 6.42
C CYS A 28 -4.03 -6.87 7.09
N ASN A 29 -4.95 -6.26 6.34
CA ASN A 29 -6.25 -5.80 6.84
C ASN A 29 -7.31 -6.92 6.86
N ILE A 30 -7.22 -7.94 6.00
CA ILE A 30 -8.06 -9.16 6.12
C ILE A 30 -7.86 -9.81 7.49
N MET A 31 -6.65 -9.73 8.07
CA MET A 31 -6.37 -10.27 9.40
C MET A 31 -7.00 -9.45 10.55
N LYS A 32 -7.62 -8.29 10.27
CA LYS A 32 -8.20 -7.37 11.27
C LYS A 32 -9.73 -7.29 11.29
N ASP A 33 -10.42 -8.00 10.39
CA ASP A 33 -11.88 -8.04 10.23
C ASP A 33 -12.60 -6.75 9.74
N HIS A 34 -13.48 -6.93 8.75
CA HIS A 34 -14.68 -6.15 8.42
C HIS A 34 -14.63 -4.65 8.02
N GLU A 35 -13.56 -4.13 7.40
CA GLU A 35 -13.61 -2.78 6.78
C GLU A 35 -13.69 -2.78 5.24
N LYS A 36 -14.56 -1.92 4.72
CA LYS A 36 -14.95 -1.82 3.31
C LYS A 36 -13.74 -1.66 2.39
N LYS A 37 -13.72 -2.50 1.35
CA LYS A 37 -12.78 -2.47 0.23
C LYS A 37 -12.81 -1.09 -0.44
N GLN A 38 -11.68 -0.38 -0.42
CA GLN A 38 -11.35 0.62 -1.43
C GLN A 38 -10.13 0.10 -2.19
N GLU A 39 -10.28 -0.15 -3.49
CA GLU A 39 -9.13 -0.34 -4.39
C GLU A 39 -8.46 1.02 -4.59
N LEU A 40 -7.12 1.05 -4.69
CA LEU A 40 -6.29 2.24 -4.91
C LEU A 40 -6.34 3.26 -3.75
N ILE A 41 -6.01 2.83 -2.53
CA ILE A 41 -6.03 3.69 -1.32
C ILE A 41 -4.99 4.82 -1.40
N LEU A 42 -4.01 4.70 -2.30
CA LEU A 42 -2.85 5.59 -2.35
C LEU A 42 -2.97 6.67 -3.44
N ASP A 43 -3.72 6.44 -4.50
CA ASP A 43 -3.88 7.39 -5.61
C ASP A 43 -5.11 8.29 -5.35
N ASN A 44 -4.94 9.32 -4.52
CA ASN A 44 -6.06 10.22 -4.15
C ASN A 44 -6.16 11.47 -5.06
N ASN A 45 -5.19 11.72 -5.95
CA ASN A 45 -5.27 12.85 -6.87
C ASN A 45 -5.93 12.43 -8.18
N ASP A 46 -6.78 13.30 -8.74
CA ASP A 46 -7.47 13.03 -10.02
C ASP A 46 -6.48 12.76 -11.16
N LEU A 47 -5.33 13.45 -11.16
CA LEU A 47 -4.26 13.26 -12.17
C LEU A 47 -3.60 11.86 -12.08
N GLU A 48 -3.46 11.31 -10.87
CA GLU A 48 -2.89 9.97 -10.64
C GLU A 48 -3.88 8.90 -11.11
N ARG A 49 -5.18 9.09 -10.82
CA ARG A 49 -6.25 8.17 -11.22
C ARG A 49 -6.50 8.18 -12.73
N GLU A 50 -6.46 9.36 -13.35
CA GLU A 50 -6.66 9.52 -14.81
C GLU A 50 -5.50 8.90 -15.61
N ARG A 51 -4.28 8.98 -15.09
CA ARG A 51 -3.07 8.52 -15.79
C ARG A 51 -2.54 7.16 -15.34
N GLY A 52 -3.08 6.59 -14.26
CA GLY A 52 -2.61 5.31 -13.71
C GLY A 52 -1.16 5.36 -13.19
N ILE A 53 -0.70 6.54 -12.74
CA ILE A 53 0.67 6.73 -12.24
C ILE A 53 0.64 7.20 -10.78
N THR A 54 1.66 6.82 -10.02
CA THR A 54 1.90 7.36 -8.67
C THR A 54 2.91 8.52 -8.79
N ILE A 55 2.47 9.72 -8.46
CA ILE A 55 3.27 10.95 -8.49
C ILE A 55 3.84 11.23 -7.09
N LEU A 56 3.03 11.03 -6.05
CA LEU A 56 3.43 11.23 -4.66
C LEU A 56 3.46 9.89 -3.91
N ALA A 57 4.64 9.55 -3.37
CA ALA A 57 4.77 8.42 -2.47
C ALA A 57 4.09 8.74 -1.13
N LYS A 58 3.04 7.97 -0.78
CA LYS A 58 2.44 8.00 0.56
C LYS A 58 3.05 6.92 1.43
N ASN A 59 3.30 7.25 2.68
CA ASN A 59 3.72 6.28 3.68
C ASN A 59 2.53 5.40 4.06
N VAL A 60 2.77 4.09 4.13
CA VAL A 60 1.81 3.09 4.57
C VAL A 60 2.46 2.32 5.70
N SER A 61 1.68 1.94 6.71
CA SER A 61 2.13 0.99 7.72
C SER A 61 1.10 -0.09 7.95
N VAL A 62 1.59 -1.33 7.99
CA VAL A 62 0.76 -2.54 8.17
C VAL A 62 1.34 -3.42 9.26
N ILE A 63 0.50 -4.27 9.86
CA ILE A 63 0.95 -5.30 10.78
C ILE A 63 0.99 -6.63 10.05
N TYR A 64 2.17 -7.24 9.98
CA TYR A 64 2.39 -8.55 9.38
C TYR A 64 3.18 -9.43 10.37
N ASN A 65 2.59 -10.55 10.81
CA ASN A 65 3.19 -11.50 11.76
C ASN A 65 3.81 -10.81 13.01
N ASP A 66 3.04 -9.95 13.67
CA ASP A 66 3.45 -9.16 14.85
C ASP A 66 4.60 -8.16 14.61
N ILE A 67 4.88 -7.85 13.34
CA ILE A 67 5.89 -6.88 12.91
C ILE A 67 5.17 -5.73 12.21
N LYS A 68 5.46 -4.51 12.65
CA LYS A 68 5.04 -3.30 11.97
C LYS A 68 5.97 -3.06 10.79
N ILE A 69 5.43 -3.17 9.58
CA ILE A 69 6.11 -2.82 8.34
C ILE A 69 5.70 -1.39 7.96
#